data_AF-A0AAW9AQM7-F1
#
_entry.id   AF-A0AAW9AQM7-F1
#
_cell.length_a   1.000
_cell.length_b   1.000
_cell.length_c   1.000
_cell.angle_alpha   90.00
_cell.angle_beta   90.00
_cell.angle_gamma   90.00
#
_symmetry.space_group_name_H-M   'P 1'
#
loop_
_entity.id
_entity.type
_entity.pdbx_description
1 polymer ?
#
loop_
_entity_poly.entity_id
_entity_poly.type
_entity_poly.pdbx_seq_one_letter_code
_entity_poly.pdbx_strand_id
1 'polypeptide(L)'
;MTLGWLILLSFLHIAVCLFSPFVFFMVVFQLREFELSKHHSDICMALGGAYVISTIVSVIIVFNYYLADSQEPYYWWFAMPWALLGAIIVYILKVAKVKFA
;
A
#
# COMPACT_ATOMS: atom_id res chain seq x y z
N MET A 1 5.90 23.26 -7.59
CA MET A 1 5.73 22.72 -6.22
C MET A 1 6.90 23.17 -5.36
N THR A 2 6.66 23.63 -4.12
CA THR A 2 7.76 23.95 -3.19
C THR A 2 8.11 22.73 -2.34
N LEU A 3 9.33 22.68 -1.78
CA LEU A 3 9.84 21.58 -0.95
C LEU A 3 8.89 21.25 0.21
N GLY A 4 8.32 22.30 0.83
CA GLY A 4 7.36 22.16 1.93
C GLY A 4 6.08 21.42 1.52
N TRP A 5 5.56 21.69 0.32
CA TRP A 5 4.39 20.96 -0.20
C TRP A 5 4.70 19.49 -0.46
N LEU A 6 5.90 19.16 -0.95
CA LEU A 6 6.30 17.75 -1.13
C LEU A 6 6.46 17.01 0.18
N ILE A 7 7.08 17.65 1.19
CA ILE A 7 7.19 17.07 2.52
C ILE A 7 5.80 16.72 3.04
N LEU A 8 4.86 17.66 2.94
CA LEU A 8 3.49 17.48 3.39
C LEU A 8 2.77 16.37 2.60
N LEU A 9 2.95 16.34 1.27
CA LEU A 9 2.40 15.30 0.40
C LEU A 9 2.97 13.92 0.73
N SER A 10 4.27 13.82 1.02
CA SER A 10 4.95 12.58 1.41
C SER A 10 4.47 12.09 2.77
N PHE A 11 4.30 12.97 3.75
CA PHE A 11 3.68 12.61 5.04
C PHE A 11 2.25 12.13 4.87
N LEU A 12 1.46 12.82 4.04
CA LEU A 12 0.10 12.38 3.71
C LEU A 12 0.10 11.03 2.98
N HIS A 13 1.01 10.83 2.03
CA HIS A 13 1.16 9.59 1.30
C HIS A 13 1.54 8.45 2.24
N ILE A 14 2.50 8.64 3.14
CA ILE A 14 2.87 7.68 4.19
C ILE A 14 1.68 7.40 5.10
N ALA A 15 0.99 8.44 5.58
CA ALA A 15 -0.14 8.28 6.49
C ALA A 15 -1.27 7.48 5.83
N VAL A 16 -1.66 7.83 4.62
CA VAL A 16 -2.72 7.13 3.88
C VAL A 16 -2.28 5.73 3.47
N CYS A 17 -1.02 5.56 3.06
CA CYS A 17 -0.48 4.24 2.72
C CYS A 17 -0.34 3.35 3.96
N LEU A 18 0.03 3.84 5.15
CA LEU A 18 0.06 3.02 6.36
C LEU A 18 -1.35 2.70 6.88
N PHE A 19 -2.27 3.66 6.83
CA PHE A 19 -3.63 3.46 7.33
C PHE A 19 -4.47 2.57 6.43
N SER A 20 -4.34 2.68 5.10
CA SER A 20 -5.24 1.98 4.17
C SER A 20 -5.16 0.45 4.23
N PRO A 21 -3.99 -0.22 4.29
CA PRO A 21 -3.91 -1.66 4.49
C PRO A 21 -4.41 -2.04 5.88
N PHE A 22 -4.08 -1.26 6.92
CA PHE A 22 -4.52 -1.56 8.28
C PHE A 22 -6.05 -1.56 8.39
N VAL A 23 -6.70 -0.53 7.85
CA VAL A 23 -8.17 -0.44 7.78
C VAL A 23 -8.73 -1.53 6.88
N PHE A 24 -8.12 -1.80 5.73
CA PHE A 24 -8.57 -2.84 4.81
C PHE A 24 -8.54 -4.23 5.46
N PHE A 25 -7.42 -4.61 6.09
CA PHE A 25 -7.31 -5.87 6.82
C PHE A 25 -8.31 -5.92 7.97
N MET A 26 -8.44 -4.86 8.78
CA MET A 26 -9.41 -4.82 9.87
C MET A 26 -10.85 -4.99 9.37
N VAL A 27 -11.23 -4.33 8.28
CA VAL A 27 -12.58 -4.47 7.68
C VAL A 27 -12.80 -5.88 7.14
N VAL A 28 -11.84 -6.44 6.40
CA VAL A 28 -11.93 -7.81 5.87
C VAL A 28 -11.98 -8.86 6.99
N PHE A 29 -11.25 -8.67 8.10
CA PHE A 29 -11.31 -9.57 9.25
C PHE A 29 -12.53 -9.34 10.16
N GLN A 30 -13.04 -8.10 10.27
CA GLN A 30 -14.27 -7.80 11.02
C GLN A 30 -15.52 -8.29 10.30
N LEU A 31 -15.53 -8.25 8.97
CA LEU A 31 -16.44 -9.03 8.14
C LEU A 31 -16.07 -10.51 8.29
N ARG A 32 -16.44 -11.12 9.43
CA ARG A 32 -16.23 -12.52 9.83
C ARG A 32 -16.71 -13.58 8.82
N GLU A 33 -17.19 -13.14 7.67
CA GLU A 33 -17.63 -13.94 6.54
C GLU A 33 -16.48 -14.40 5.65
N PHE A 34 -15.24 -13.91 5.81
CA PHE A 34 -14.13 -14.40 4.98
C PHE A 34 -13.27 -15.42 5.71
N GLU A 35 -13.13 -16.61 5.12
CA GLU A 35 -12.20 -17.64 5.58
C GLU A 35 -11.03 -17.75 4.60
N LEU A 36 -9.83 -17.38 5.07
CA LEU A 36 -8.59 -17.57 4.32
C LEU A 36 -7.88 -18.83 4.81
N SER A 37 -7.38 -19.65 3.88
CA SER A 37 -6.48 -20.74 4.25
C SER A 37 -5.19 -20.16 4.85
N LYS A 38 -4.51 -20.93 5.72
CA LYS A 38 -3.22 -20.52 6.31
C LYS A 38 -2.21 -20.07 5.25
N HIS A 39 -2.13 -20.81 4.15
CA HIS A 39 -1.24 -20.47 3.03
C HIS A 39 -1.56 -19.09 2.42
N HIS A 40 -2.84 -18.80 2.16
CA HIS A 40 -3.23 -17.49 1.64
C HIS A 40 -3.01 -16.38 2.68
N SER A 41 -3.22 -16.67 3.97
CA SER A 41 -2.98 -15.71 5.04
C SER A 41 -1.51 -15.30 5.12
N ASP A 42 -0.59 -16.27 5.01
CA ASP A 42 0.85 -16.01 5.01
C ASP A 42 1.26 -15.17 3.79
N ILE A 43 0.69 -15.45 2.62
CA ILE A 43 0.90 -14.62 1.41
C ILE A 43 0.38 -13.20 1.61
N CYS A 44 -0.81 -13.03 2.21
CA CYS A 44 -1.36 -11.71 2.49
C CYS A 44 -0.49 -10.90 3.45
N MET A 45 0.08 -11.53 4.48
CA MET A 45 1.03 -10.87 5.38
C MET A 45 2.32 -10.48 4.65
N ALA A 46 2.86 -11.36 3.81
CA ALA A 46 4.06 -11.07 3.01
C ALA A 46 3.82 -9.91 2.04
N LEU A 47 2.67 -9.90 1.36
CA LEU A 47 2.24 -8.82 0.47
C LEU A 47 2.05 -7.50 1.23
N GLY A 48 1.43 -7.53 2.41
CA GLY A 48 1.33 -6.36 3.29
C GLY A 48 2.69 -5.80 3.70
N GLY A 49 3.65 -6.67 4.04
CA GLY A 49 5.02 -6.28 4.33
C GLY A 49 5.73 -5.66 3.13
N ALA A 50 5.62 -6.26 1.94
CA ALA A 50 6.18 -5.74 0.70
C ALA A 50 5.60 -4.35 0.35
N TYR A 51 4.32 -4.14 0.63
CA TYR A 51 3.65 -2.86 0.44
C TYR A 51 4.19 -1.75 1.38
N VAL A 52 4.40 -2.06 2.66
CA VAL A 52 5.01 -1.09 3.60
C VAL A 52 6.41 -0.70 3.13
N ILE A 53 7.23 -1.68 2.73
CA ILE A 53 8.58 -1.44 2.20
C ILE A 53 8.51 -0.57 0.94
N SER A 54 7.61 -0.88 0.00
CA SER A 54 7.43 -0.09 -1.22
C SER A 54 7.04 1.36 -0.94
N THR A 55 6.19 1.60 0.08
CA THR A 55 5.80 2.95 0.50
C THR A 55 7.00 3.74 1.03
N ILE A 56 7.83 3.13 1.88
CA ILE A 56 9.03 3.78 2.42
C ILE A 56 10.02 4.12 1.29
N VAL A 57 10.26 3.15 0.38
CA VAL A 57 11.16 3.33 -0.77
C VAL A 57 10.65 4.43 -1.70
N SER A 58 9.34 4.46 -1.99
CA SER A 58 8.70 5.52 -2.77
C SER A 58 9.02 6.91 -2.21
N VAL A 59 8.85 7.10 -0.89
CA VAL A 59 9.11 8.39 -0.24
C VAL A 59 10.58 8.80 -0.35
N ILE A 60 11.51 7.87 -0.09
CA ILE A 60 12.96 8.14 -0.18
C ILE A 60 13.33 8.54 -1.61
N ILE A 61 12.83 7.82 -2.60
CA ILE A 61 13.12 8.07 -4.02
C ILE A 61 12.51 9.41 -4.47
N VAL A 62 11.26 9.67 -4.08
CA VAL A 62 10.57 10.93 -4.35
C VAL A 62 11.34 12.12 -3.78
N PHE A 63 11.87 12.00 -2.56
CA PHE A 63 12.68 13.05 -1.93
C PHE A 63 13.98 13.29 -2.71
N ASN A 64 14.66 12.22 -3.12
CA ASN A 64 15.89 12.30 -3.92
C ASN A 64 15.67 12.96 -5.29
N TYR A 65 14.65 12.55 -6.05
CA TYR A 65 14.38 13.11 -7.37
C TYR A 65 13.96 14.58 -7.31
N TYR A 66 13.26 14.97 -6.26
CA TYR A 66 12.95 16.37 -6.01
C TYR A 66 14.21 17.20 -5.71
N LEU A 67 15.11 16.71 -4.87
CA LEU A 67 16.40 17.38 -4.59
C LEU A 67 17.29 17.47 -5.84
N ALA A 68 17.15 16.52 -6.76
CA ALA A 68 17.88 16.47 -8.02
C ALA A 68 17.19 17.24 -9.17
N ASP A 69 16.10 17.97 -8.91
CA ASP A 69 15.29 18.72 -9.90
C ASP A 69 14.90 17.91 -11.16
N SER A 70 14.68 16.60 -10.99
CA SER A 70 14.30 15.69 -12.07
C SER A 70 12.89 15.16 -11.83
N GLN A 71 11.93 15.68 -12.61
CA GLN A 71 10.49 15.44 -12.37
C GLN A 71 9.95 14.16 -13.03
N GLU A 72 10.62 13.60 -14.04
CA GLU A 72 10.04 12.51 -14.84
C GLU A 72 9.80 11.20 -14.08
N PRO A 73 10.74 10.68 -13.26
CA PRO A 73 10.49 9.45 -12.51
C PRO A 73 9.66 9.66 -11.23
N TYR A 74 9.49 10.90 -10.75
CA TYR A 74 8.82 11.22 -9.49
C TYR A 74 7.40 10.63 -9.39
N TYR A 75 6.57 10.85 -10.41
CA TYR A 75 5.17 10.42 -10.39
C TYR A 75 5.02 8.90 -10.41
N TRP A 76 5.95 8.21 -11.08
CA TRP A 76 5.96 6.75 -11.16
C TRP A 76 6.20 6.11 -9.78
N TRP A 77 7.22 6.59 -9.06
CA TRP A 77 7.53 6.10 -7.72
C TRP A 77 6.43 6.41 -6.72
N PHE A 78 5.78 7.58 -6.85
CA PHE A 78 4.63 7.94 -6.03
C PHE A 78 3.41 7.05 -6.31
N ALA A 79 3.19 6.62 -7.54
CA ALA A 79 2.06 5.76 -7.94
C ALA A 79 2.27 4.27 -7.58
N MET A 80 3.51 3.80 -7.51
CA MET A 80 3.84 2.39 -7.33
C MET A 80 3.22 1.73 -6.08
N PRO A 81 3.24 2.34 -4.88
CA PRO A 81 2.57 1.76 -3.71
C PRO A 81 1.07 1.57 -3.94
N TRP A 82 0.40 2.52 -4.59
CA TRP A 82 -1.04 2.42 -4.88
C TRP A 82 -1.37 1.26 -5.82
N ALA A 83 -0.56 1.07 -6.86
CA ALA A 83 -0.71 -0.05 -7.78
C ALA A 83 -0.57 -1.39 -7.04
N LEU A 84 0.41 -1.48 -6.14
CA LEU A 84 0.62 -2.65 -5.29
C LEU A 84 -0.55 -2.87 -4.33
N LEU A 85 -1.09 -1.81 -3.72
CA LEU A 85 -2.29 -1.90 -2.87
C LEU A 85 -3.48 -2.46 -3.64
N GLY A 86 -3.74 -1.95 -4.86
CA GLY A 86 -4.79 -2.45 -5.73
C GLY A 86 -4.62 -3.94 -6.05
N ALA A 87 -3.41 -4.38 -6.37
CA ALA A 87 -3.10 -5.78 -6.60
C ALA A 87 -3.36 -6.66 -5.37
N ILE A 88 -3.01 -6.18 -4.17
CA ILE A 88 -3.25 -6.89 -2.91
C ILE A 88 -4.75 -7.03 -2.63
N ILE A 89 -5.52 -5.96 -2.81
CA ILE A 89 -6.97 -5.98 -2.65
C ILE A 89 -7.61 -6.99 -3.60
N VAL A 90 -7.25 -6.94 -4.89
CA VAL A 90 -7.77 -7.88 -5.90
C VAL A 90 -7.39 -9.32 -5.57
N TYR A 91 -6.15 -9.57 -5.14
CA TYR A 91 -5.71 -10.89 -4.71
C TYR A 91 -6.56 -11.41 -3.55
N ILE A 92 -6.74 -10.60 -2.50
CA ILE A 92 -7.53 -10.96 -1.32
C ILE A 92 -8.97 -11.27 -1.71
N LEU A 93 -9.62 -10.43 -2.51
CA LEU A 93 -10.98 -10.67 -2.99
C LEU A 93 -11.12 -11.95 -3.82
N LYS A 94 -10.07 -12.37 -4.53
CA LYS A 94 -10.07 -13.59 -5.35
C LYS A 94 -9.90 -14.86 -4.51
N VAL A 95 -9.07 -14.82 -3.47
CA VAL A 95 -8.73 -16.01 -2.66
C VAL A 95 -9.61 -16.16 -1.42
N ALA A 96 -10.21 -15.06 -0.95
CA ALA A 96 -11.12 -15.10 0.18
C ALA A 96 -12.42 -15.82 -0.22
N LYS A 97 -12.79 -16.84 0.54
CA LYS A 97 -14.08 -17.51 0.38
C LYS A 97 -15.06 -16.94 1.38
N VAL A 98 -16.29 -16.70 0.92
CA VAL A 98 -17.41 -16.43 1.81
C VAL A 98 -17.69 -17.69 2.62
N LYS A 99 -17.76 -17.53 3.93
CA LYS A 99 -18.06 -18.57 4.91
C LYS A 99 -19.54 -18.90 4.75
N PHE A 100 -19.83 -20.02 4.09
CA PHE A 100 -21.20 -20.52 4.04
C PHE A 100 -21.59 -20.96 5.46
N ALA A 101 -22.65 -20.34 5.98
CA ALA A 101 -23.26 -20.63 7.27
C ALA A 101 -23.89 -22.03 7.30
#